data_AF-A0A2E7PKB0-F1
#
_entry.id   AF-A0A2E7PKB0-F1
#
_cell.length_a   1.000
_cell.length_b   1.000
_cell.length_c   1.000
_cell.angle_alpha   90.00
_cell.angle_beta   90.00
_cell.angle_gamma   90.00
#
_symmetry.space_group_name_H-M   'P 1'
#
loop_
_entity.id
_entity.type
_entity.pdbx_description
1 polymer ?
#
loop_
_entity_poly.entity_id
_entity_poly.type
_entity_poly.pdbx_seq_one_letter_code
_entity_poly.pdbx_strand_id
1 'polypeptide(L)'
;MRVALLRALRTIVMAGYVVCTAAFVGFSIYAVLQFGLWWTALIGIGGSTRLVLGAVTLLPFLLLFTKLDRSRPLGWLAGCFNRAVATIDRAIAAHER
;
A
#
# COMPACT_ATOMS: atom_id res chain seq x y z
N MET A 1 5.18 22.70 -25.33
CA MET A 1 4.43 21.42 -25.32
C MET A 1 5.15 20.30 -24.54
N ARG A 2 6.44 20.03 -24.74
CA ARG A 2 7.18 18.94 -24.06
C ARG A 2 7.16 19.02 -22.52
N VAL A 3 7.24 20.23 -21.94
CA VAL A 3 7.18 20.42 -20.47
C VAL A 3 5.81 20.06 -19.89
N ALA A 4 4.73 20.39 -20.59
CA ALA A 4 3.38 19.99 -20.17
C ALA A 4 3.18 18.46 -20.21
N LEU A 5 3.75 17.80 -21.23
CA LEU A 5 3.76 16.34 -21.34
C LEU A 5 4.53 15.69 -20.18
N LEU A 6 5.71 16.23 -19.83
CA LEU A 6 6.52 15.72 -18.72
C LEU A 6 5.81 15.92 -17.35
N ARG A 7 5.12 17.04 -17.15
CA ARG A 7 4.28 17.25 -15.95
C ARG A 7 3.10 16.26 -15.90
N ALA A 8 2.42 16.02 -17.02
CA ALA A 8 1.36 15.02 -17.09
C ALA A 8 1.88 13.61 -16.77
N LEU A 9 3.05 13.26 -17.29
CA LEU A 9 3.72 11.99 -17.02
C LEU A 9 4.03 11.83 -15.52
N ARG A 10 4.53 12.88 -14.85
CA ARG A 10 4.76 12.88 -13.40
C ARG A 10 3.47 12.62 -12.62
N THR A 11 2.37 13.25 -13.00
CA THR A 11 1.06 13.07 -12.35
C THR A 11 0.55 11.64 -12.53
N ILE A 12 0.69 11.05 -13.72
CA ILE A 12 0.31 9.66 -13.99
C ILE A 12 1.12 8.70 -13.12
N VAL A 13 2.43 8.93 -13.01
CA VAL A 13 3.33 8.11 -12.19
C VAL A 13 2.95 8.21 -10.70
N MET A 14 2.64 9.40 -10.18
CA MET A 14 2.16 9.56 -8.80
C MET A 14 0.79 8.90 -8.57
N ALA A 15 -0.15 9.04 -9.52
CA ALA A 15 -1.45 8.40 -9.43
C ALA A 15 -1.32 6.86 -9.42
N GLY A 16 -0.44 6.30 -10.24
CA GLY A 16 -0.12 4.87 -10.25
C GLY A 16 0.40 4.38 -8.90
N TYR A 17 1.31 5.13 -8.27
CA TYR A 17 1.80 4.80 -6.93
C TYR A 17 0.68 4.78 -5.88
N VAL A 18 -0.21 5.78 -5.89
CA VAL A 18 -1.34 5.85 -4.96
C VAL A 18 -2.29 4.67 -5.15
N VAL A 19 -2.63 4.34 -6.40
CA VAL A 19 -3.52 3.20 -6.72
C VAL A 19 -2.88 1.87 -6.29
N CYS A 20 -1.59 1.64 -6.60
CA CYS A 20 -0.89 0.42 -6.18
C CYS A 20 -0.82 0.30 -4.66
N THR A 21 -0.56 1.41 -3.97
CA THR A 21 -0.50 1.44 -2.49
C THR A 21 -1.88 1.14 -1.90
N ALA A 22 -2.93 1.79 -2.41
CA ALA A 22 -4.30 1.56 -1.97
C ALA A 22 -4.76 0.11 -2.22
N ALA A 23 -4.45 -0.45 -3.39
CA ALA A 23 -4.76 -1.84 -3.72
C ALA A 23 -4.05 -2.82 -2.78
N PHE A 24 -2.76 -2.58 -2.48
CA PHE A 24 -1.99 -3.42 -1.57
C PHE A 24 -2.54 -3.38 -0.14
N VAL A 25 -2.85 -2.19 0.37
CA VAL A 25 -3.46 -2.00 1.70
C VAL A 25 -4.85 -2.66 1.73
N GLY A 26 -5.69 -2.42 0.72
CA GLY A 26 -7.03 -3.01 0.61
C GLY A 26 -6.99 -4.53 0.57
N PHE A 27 -6.09 -5.12 -0.22
CA PHE A 27 -5.91 -6.58 -0.29
C PHE A 27 -5.45 -7.16 1.05
N SER A 28 -4.55 -6.46 1.74
CA SER A 28 -4.06 -6.86 3.06
C SER A 28 -5.20 -6.82 4.10
N ILE A 29 -6.00 -5.75 4.14
CA ILE A 29 -7.17 -5.65 5.03
C ILE A 29 -8.18 -6.75 4.72
N TYR A 30 -8.45 -6.99 3.43
CA TYR A 30 -9.38 -8.04 2.99
C TYR A 30 -8.92 -9.43 3.45
N ALA A 31 -7.65 -9.79 3.23
CA ALA A 31 -7.09 -11.07 3.65
C ALA A 31 -7.21 -11.27 5.16
N VAL A 32 -6.99 -10.20 5.94
CA VAL A 32 -7.07 -10.21 7.39
C VAL A 32 -8.50 -10.41 7.89
N LEU A 33 -9.45 -9.63 7.36
CA LEU A 33 -10.87 -9.77 7.69
C LEU A 33 -11.40 -11.15 7.33
N GLN A 34 -11.06 -11.63 6.13
CA GLN A 34 -11.48 -12.94 5.68
C GLN A 34 -10.89 -14.02 6.60
N PHE A 35 -9.61 -13.97 6.94
CA PHE A 35 -8.98 -14.97 7.80
C PHE A 35 -9.53 -14.93 9.24
N GLY A 36 -9.64 -13.75 9.84
CA GLY A 36 -10.13 -13.56 11.21
C GLY A 36 -11.60 -13.94 11.39
N LEU A 37 -12.44 -13.69 10.39
CA LEU A 37 -13.87 -14.03 10.44
C LEU A 37 -14.16 -15.47 10.01
N TRP A 38 -13.38 -16.02 9.08
CA TRP A 38 -13.62 -17.36 8.53
C TRP A 38 -13.31 -18.47 9.53
N TRP A 39 -12.12 -18.44 10.15
CA TRP A 39 -11.76 -19.50 11.11
C TRP A 39 -12.60 -19.45 12.39
N THR A 40 -12.96 -18.26 12.85
CA THR A 40 -13.85 -18.11 14.01
C THR A 40 -15.27 -18.60 13.75
N ALA A 41 -15.74 -18.58 12.49
CA ALA A 41 -17.01 -19.19 12.10
C ALA A 41 -16.96 -20.72 12.11
N LEU A 42 -15.82 -21.32 11.73
CA LEU A 42 -15.64 -22.78 11.67
C LEU A 42 -15.63 -23.45 13.04
N ILE A 43 -15.20 -22.76 14.09
CA ILE A 43 -15.09 -23.35 15.45
C ILE A 43 -16.41 -23.20 16.25
N GLY A 44 -17.45 -22.56 15.70
CA GLY A 44 -18.74 -22.43 16.40
C GLY A 44 -18.68 -21.59 17.69
N ILE A 45 -17.66 -20.74 17.84
CA ILE A 45 -17.45 -19.92 19.04
C ILE A 45 -18.42 -18.72 19.02
N GLY A 46 -19.40 -18.73 19.91
CA GLY A 46 -20.39 -17.65 20.07
C GLY A 46 -19.96 -16.55 21.05
N GLY A 47 -20.48 -15.33 20.87
CA GLY A 47 -20.37 -14.22 21.83
C GLY A 47 -19.03 -13.46 21.84
N SER A 48 -18.70 -12.80 22.96
CA SER A 48 -17.49 -11.98 23.14
C SER A 48 -16.19 -12.72 22.85
N THR A 49 -16.15 -14.03 23.06
CA THR A 49 -14.98 -14.89 22.79
C THR A 49 -14.59 -14.85 21.30
N ARG A 50 -15.56 -14.73 20.39
CA ARG A 50 -15.33 -14.56 18.95
C ARG A 50 -14.63 -13.25 18.62
N LEU A 51 -15.04 -12.16 19.28
CA LEU A 51 -14.45 -10.84 19.09
C LEU A 51 -13.01 -10.78 19.62
N VAL A 52 -12.76 -11.40 20.78
CA VAL A 52 -11.41 -11.47 21.37
C VAL A 52 -10.47 -12.30 20.50
N LEU A 53 -10.90 -13.47 20.01
CA LEU A 53 -10.10 -14.27 19.07
C LEU A 53 -9.88 -13.55 17.73
N GLY A 54 -10.89 -12.83 17.23
CA GLY A 54 -10.74 -11.96 16.05
C GLY A 54 -9.68 -10.87 16.28
N ALA A 55 -9.70 -10.21 17.43
CA ALA A 55 -8.70 -9.19 17.79
C ALA A 55 -7.29 -9.77 17.98
N VAL A 56 -7.16 -10.96 18.58
CA VAL A 56 -5.87 -11.64 18.75
C VAL A 56 -5.32 -12.11 17.40
N THR A 57 -6.16 -12.56 16.49
CA THR A 57 -5.75 -12.94 15.12
C THR A 57 -5.40 -11.73 14.25
N LEU A 58 -5.99 -10.56 14.51
CA LEU A 58 -5.63 -9.28 13.90
C LEU A 58 -4.25 -8.75 14.35
N LEU A 59 -3.81 -9.10 15.56
CA LEU A 59 -2.60 -8.61 16.21
C LEU A 59 -1.29 -8.87 15.43
N PRO A 60 -0.99 -10.10 14.94
CA PRO A 60 0.18 -10.35 14.11
C PRO A 60 0.12 -9.62 12.75
N PHE A 61 -1.07 -9.35 12.21
CA PHE A 61 -1.22 -8.56 10.99
C PHE A 61 -1.05 -7.06 11.24
N LEU A 62 -1.47 -6.55 12.39
CA LEU A 62 -1.15 -5.19 12.85
C LEU A 62 0.36 -5.00 12.98
N LEU A 63 1.08 -6.03 13.47
CA LEU A 63 2.54 -6.08 13.46
C LEU A 63 3.09 -6.15 12.04
N LEU A 64 2.45 -6.90 11.14
CA LEU A 64 2.83 -6.95 9.73
C LEU A 64 2.65 -5.58 9.06
N PHE A 65 1.57 -4.86 9.34
CA PHE A 65 1.27 -3.51 8.84
C PHE A 65 2.23 -2.46 9.39
N THR A 66 2.48 -2.46 10.71
CA THR A 66 3.49 -1.56 11.31
C THR A 66 4.89 -1.90 10.82
N LYS A 67 5.20 -3.18 10.59
CA LYS A 67 6.43 -3.54 9.89
C LYS A 67 6.37 -3.19 8.42
N LEU A 68 5.25 -3.21 7.72
CA LEU A 68 5.15 -2.83 6.30
C LEU A 68 5.39 -1.34 6.10
N ASP A 69 4.90 -0.53 7.03
CA ASP A 69 5.20 0.90 7.15
C ASP A 69 6.70 1.12 7.40
N ARG A 70 7.32 0.25 8.21
CA ARG A 70 8.75 0.32 8.58
C ARG A 70 9.72 -0.43 7.64
N SER A 71 9.24 -1.33 6.80
CA SER A 71 10.04 -2.33 6.07
C SER A 71 9.81 -2.19 4.58
N ARG A 72 10.91 -1.91 3.89
CA ARG A 72 11.32 -2.30 2.53
C ARG A 72 10.31 -2.34 1.37
N PRO A 73 9.24 -3.17 1.28
CA PRO A 73 8.34 -3.17 0.12
C PRO A 73 7.76 -1.81 -0.28
N LEU A 74 7.14 -1.08 0.65
CA LEU A 74 6.60 0.27 0.36
C LEU A 74 7.72 1.27 0.11
N GLY A 75 8.82 1.20 0.86
CA GLY A 75 10.02 2.02 0.62
C GLY A 75 10.72 1.72 -0.71
N TRP A 76 10.64 0.49 -1.22
CA TRP A 76 11.19 0.06 -2.50
C TRP A 76 10.31 0.52 -3.65
N LEU A 77 8.98 0.38 -3.51
CA LEU A 77 8.01 1.01 -4.42
C LEU A 77 8.21 2.53 -4.47
N ALA A 78 8.24 3.18 -3.31
CA ALA A 78 8.53 4.61 -3.22
C ALA A 78 9.89 4.95 -3.84
N GLY A 79 10.93 4.15 -3.63
CA GLY A 79 12.25 4.36 -4.23
C GLY A 79 12.30 4.18 -5.75
N CYS A 80 11.54 3.24 -6.30
CA CYS A 80 11.40 3.02 -7.74
C CYS A 80 10.60 4.15 -8.39
N PHE A 81 9.46 4.53 -7.82
CA PHE A 81 8.66 5.65 -8.30
C PHE A 81 9.39 6.99 -8.15
N ASN A 82 10.12 7.19 -7.06
CA ASN A 82 10.93 8.39 -6.86
C ASN A 82 12.09 8.47 -7.88
N ARG A 83 12.71 7.35 -8.25
CA ARG A 83 13.68 7.32 -9.36
C ARG A 83 13.04 7.69 -10.69
N ALA A 84 11.85 7.17 -11.00
CA ALA A 84 11.11 7.53 -12.21
C ALA A 84 10.78 9.04 -12.24
N VAL A 85 10.24 9.58 -11.14
CA VAL A 85 9.94 11.02 -11.01
C VAL A 85 11.21 11.87 -11.11
N ALA A 86 12.30 11.48 -10.46
CA ALA A 86 13.58 12.20 -10.54
C ALA A 86 14.14 12.26 -11.96
N THR A 87 13.91 11.21 -12.77
CA THR A 87 14.33 11.20 -14.18
C THR A 87 13.50 12.19 -15.00
N ILE A 88 12.20 12.28 -14.72
CA ILE A 88 11.28 13.23 -15.35
C ILE A 88 11.63 14.67 -14.94
N ASP A 89 11.89 14.92 -13.66
CA ASP A 89 12.26 16.25 -13.15
C ASP A 89 13.59 16.74 -13.75
N ARG A 90 14.58 15.86 -13.92
CA ARG A 90 15.83 16.22 -14.63
C ARG A 90 15.58 16.57 -16.09
N ALA A 91 14.68 15.86 -16.77
CA ALA A 91 14.34 16.14 -18.16
C ALA A 91 13.57 17.47 -18.30
N ILE A 92 12.74 17.83 -17.33
CA ILE A 92 12.08 19.15 -17.26
C ILE A 92 13.12 20.25 -17.05
N ALA A 93 13.99 20.11 -16.04
CA ALA A 93 15.02 21.10 -15.72
C ALA A 93 16.02 21.33 -16.86
N ALA A 94 16.29 20.30 -17.68
CA ALA A 94 17.15 20.40 -18.86
C ALA A 94 16.49 21.08 -20.08
N HIS A 95 15.16 21.21 -20.11
CA HIS A 95 14.42 21.91 -21.16
C HIS A 95 13.99 23.33 -20.75
N GLU A 96 14.20 23.69 -19.48
CA GLU A 96 13.87 25.01 -18.92
C GLU A 96 15.09 25.94 -18.83
N ARG A 97 16.29 25.43 -19.14
CA ARG A 97 17.50 26.22 -19.44
C ARG A 97 17.59 26.51 -20.94
#